data_AF-A0A4U8SLY3-F1
#
_entry.id   AF-A0A4U8SLY3-F1
#
_cell.length_a   1.000
_cell.length_b   1.000
_cell.length_c   1.000
_cell.angle_alpha   90.00
_cell.angle_beta   90.00
_cell.angle_gamma   90.00
#
_symmetry.space_group_name_H-M   'P 1'
#
loop_
_entity.id
_entity.type
_entity.pdbx_description
1 polymer ?
#
loop_
_entity_poly.entity_id
_entity_poly.type
_entity_poly.pdbx_seq_one_letter_code
_entity_poly.pdbx_strand_id
1 'polypeptide(L)'
;MATPKPLVKRTNSLERTNNLYESLQEILSSANKQPMSYDSALDENLTYCFKDKNAQDFYLVSQKNMQRLLKAAKQLEIDKYLFKLEQEIYYNVPIDFEDVWCVALKEVKNYKQEPKTLVKNLKKRYPYLFFEIPKIPNSL
;
A
#
# COMPACT_ATOMS: atom_id res chain seq x y z
N MET A 1 17.19 43.17 -2.72
CA MET A 1 17.96 41.93 -2.47
C MET A 1 17.04 40.95 -1.76
N ALA A 2 16.60 39.88 -2.44
CA ALA A 2 15.68 38.90 -1.86
C ALA A 2 16.50 37.74 -1.28
N THR A 3 16.41 37.52 0.02
CA THR A 3 17.01 36.38 0.71
C THR A 3 16.25 35.09 0.34
N PRO A 4 16.95 34.00 -0.01
CA PRO A 4 16.29 32.72 -0.26
C PRO A 4 15.77 32.14 1.06
N LYS A 5 14.47 31.79 1.09
CA LYS A 5 13.85 31.03 2.19
C LYS A 5 14.57 29.68 2.34
N PRO A 6 14.86 29.22 3.56
CA PRO A 6 15.53 27.95 3.77
C PRO A 6 14.62 26.81 3.31
N LEU A 7 15.18 25.90 2.52
CA LEU A 7 14.55 24.63 2.16
C LEU A 7 14.29 23.84 3.45
N VAL A 8 13.03 23.80 3.86
CA VAL A 8 12.57 22.88 4.91
C VAL A 8 12.91 21.48 4.44
N LYS A 9 13.91 20.87 5.09
CA LYS A 9 14.24 19.46 4.92
C LYS A 9 12.97 18.67 5.20
N ARG A 10 12.36 18.11 4.15
CA ARG A 10 11.35 17.05 4.25
C ARG A 10 12.04 15.77 4.73
N THR A 11 12.49 15.78 5.98
CA THR A 11 12.76 14.56 6.72
C THR A 11 11.45 14.15 7.36
N ASN A 12 11.09 12.87 7.20
CA ASN A 12 10.01 12.14 7.89
C ASN A 12 8.72 11.87 7.08
N SER A 13 8.83 11.49 5.79
CA SER A 13 7.68 10.90 5.05
C SER A 13 7.78 9.38 4.84
N LEU A 14 8.72 8.69 5.48
CA LEU A 14 8.95 7.24 5.31
C LEU A 14 8.35 6.35 6.40
N GLU A 15 7.87 6.91 7.52
CA GLU A 15 7.27 6.12 8.61
C GLU A 15 5.73 6.12 8.63
N ARG A 16 5.08 6.95 7.81
CA ARG A 16 3.64 7.24 7.93
C ARG A 16 2.70 6.22 7.29
N THR A 17 3.20 5.25 6.52
CA THR A 17 2.35 4.21 5.90
C THR A 17 2.06 3.03 6.82
N ASN A 18 2.74 2.93 7.97
CA ASN A 18 2.69 1.71 8.79
C ASN A 18 1.38 1.48 9.55
N ASN A 19 0.45 2.44 9.58
CA ASN A 19 -0.72 2.36 10.44
C ASN A 19 -2.07 2.48 9.75
N LEU A 20 -2.23 2.68 8.43
CA LEU A 20 -3.57 3.02 7.90
C LEU A 20 -4.59 1.87 8.05
N TYR A 21 -4.26 0.65 7.63
CA TYR A 21 -5.16 -0.49 7.80
C TYR A 21 -5.39 -0.85 9.27
N GLU A 22 -4.32 -0.85 10.08
CA GLU A 22 -4.40 -1.11 11.54
C GLU A 22 -5.20 -0.03 12.25
N SER A 23 -5.02 1.25 11.90
CA SER A 23 -5.81 2.37 12.40
C SER A 23 -7.27 2.26 11.96
N LEU A 24 -7.57 1.79 10.74
CA LEU A 24 -8.95 1.50 10.34
C LEU A 24 -9.56 0.39 11.20
N GLN A 25 -8.80 -0.68 11.50
CA GLN A 25 -9.26 -1.73 12.40
C GLN A 25 -9.42 -1.24 13.84
N GLU A 26 -8.52 -0.39 14.33
CA GLU A 26 -8.55 0.20 15.66
C GLU A 26 -9.75 1.13 15.81
N ILE A 27 -10.01 2.00 14.83
CA ILE A 27 -11.21 2.85 14.78
C ILE A 27 -12.47 1.99 14.85
N LEU A 28 -12.55 0.91 14.07
CA LEU A 28 -13.69 -0.01 14.11
C LEU A 28 -13.81 -0.76 15.45
N SER A 29 -12.69 -1.06 16.10
CA SER A 29 -12.67 -1.80 17.37
C SER A 29 -13.03 -0.90 18.56
N SER A 30 -12.67 0.38 18.48
CA SER A 30 -12.97 1.42 19.47
C SER A 30 -14.42 1.93 19.41
N ALA A 31 -15.17 1.58 18.36
CA ALA A 31 -16.57 1.96 18.23
C ALA A 31 -17.40 1.43 19.41
N ASN A 32 -18.16 2.30 20.06
CA ASN A 32 -19.00 1.96 21.20
C ASN A 32 -20.11 0.99 20.77
N LYS A 33 -19.98 -0.29 21.15
CA LYS A 33 -20.89 -1.38 20.76
C LYS A 33 -22.09 -1.46 21.68
N GLN A 34 -22.77 -0.35 21.97
CA GLN A 34 -24.09 -0.45 22.59
C GLN A 34 -25.04 -1.02 21.53
N PRO A 35 -25.54 -2.26 21.68
CA PRO A 35 -26.40 -2.86 20.67
C PRO A 35 -27.76 -2.15 20.74
N MET A 36 -27.97 -1.18 19.86
CA MET A 36 -29.28 -0.58 19.65
C MET A 36 -30.04 -1.53 18.71
N SER A 37 -31.08 -2.20 19.21
CA SER A 37 -31.96 -3.01 18.36
C SER A 37 -32.81 -2.07 17.51
N TYR A 38 -32.49 -1.98 16.22
CA TYR A 38 -33.28 -1.22 15.26
C TYR A 38 -34.32 -2.16 14.64
N ASP A 39 -35.60 -1.91 14.91
CA ASP A 39 -36.74 -2.78 14.54
C ASP A 39 -37.15 -2.59 13.07
N SER A 40 -36.19 -2.69 12.15
CA SER A 40 -36.42 -2.46 10.72
C SER A 40 -35.65 -3.46 9.88
N ALA A 41 -36.27 -3.90 8.77
CA ALA A 41 -35.63 -4.74 7.76
C ALA A 41 -34.61 -3.92 6.95
N LEU A 42 -33.42 -3.70 7.51
CA LEU A 42 -32.30 -3.11 6.78
C LEU A 42 -31.75 -4.12 5.77
N ASP A 43 -31.51 -3.67 4.54
CA ASP A 43 -30.84 -4.48 3.52
C ASP A 43 -29.33 -4.45 3.78
N GLU A 44 -28.76 -5.62 4.04
CA GLU A 44 -27.33 -5.79 4.31
C GLU A 44 -26.42 -5.33 3.16
N ASN A 45 -26.94 -5.19 1.94
CA ASN A 45 -26.16 -4.78 0.78
C ASN A 45 -26.15 -3.27 0.57
N LEU A 46 -27.01 -2.52 1.26
CA LEU A 46 -27.09 -1.07 1.14
C LEU A 46 -26.29 -0.36 2.24
N THR A 47 -25.91 0.88 1.93
CA THR A 47 -25.32 1.82 2.89
C THR A 47 -26.33 2.94 3.09
N TYR A 48 -26.65 3.24 4.34
CA TYR A 48 -27.61 4.28 4.70
C TYR A 48 -26.86 5.53 5.14
N CYS A 49 -27.33 6.70 4.73
CA CYS A 49 -26.78 8.00 5.14
C CYS A 49 -27.81 8.75 5.99
N PHE A 50 -27.37 9.26 7.13
CA PHE A 50 -28.16 10.01 8.09
C PHE A 50 -27.54 11.39 8.25
N LYS A 51 -28.37 12.43 8.29
CA LYS A 51 -27.92 13.79 8.59
C LYS A 51 -28.30 14.14 10.02
N ASP A 52 -27.31 14.57 10.79
CA ASP A 52 -27.56 15.14 12.12
C ASP A 52 -28.04 16.60 12.02
N LYS A 53 -28.54 17.14 13.14
CA LYS A 53 -29.00 18.52 13.32
C LYS A 53 -27.96 19.57 12.93
N ASN A 54 -26.67 19.22 13.01
CA ASN A 54 -25.55 20.07 12.58
C ASN A 54 -25.19 19.91 11.09
N ALA A 55 -26.05 19.29 10.29
CA ALA A 55 -25.81 18.95 8.89
C ALA A 55 -24.56 18.07 8.65
N GLN A 56 -24.16 17.29 9.66
CA GLN A 56 -23.10 16.31 9.54
C GLN A 56 -23.66 14.98 9.03
N ASP A 57 -23.01 14.39 8.03
CA ASP A 57 -23.37 13.10 7.45
C ASP A 57 -22.78 11.94 8.29
N PHE A 58 -23.64 10.97 8.61
CA PHE A 58 -23.30 9.72 9.26
C PHE A 58 -23.71 8.55 8.36
N TYR A 59 -22.84 7.55 8.23
CA TYR A 59 -23.12 6.39 7.40
C TYR A 59 -23.30 5.15 8.26
N LEU A 60 -24.37 4.40 8.03
CA LEU A 60 -24.55 3.05 8.54
C LEU A 60 -24.19 2.07 7.44
N VAL A 61 -23.11 1.34 7.67
CA VAL A 61 -22.59 0.32 6.77
C VAL A 61 -22.74 -1.03 7.46
N SER A 62 -23.31 -2.02 6.76
CA SER A 62 -23.37 -3.38 7.29
C SER A 62 -21.96 -3.91 7.59
N GLN A 63 -21.83 -4.75 8.61
CA GLN A 63 -20.55 -5.37 8.95
C GLN A 63 -19.94 -6.11 7.75
N LYS A 64 -20.79 -6.78 6.97
CA LYS A 64 -20.41 -7.47 5.73
C LYS A 64 -19.80 -6.51 4.70
N ASN A 65 -20.44 -5.38 4.43
CA ASN A 65 -19.92 -4.38 3.50
C ASN A 65 -18.64 -3.73 4.02
N MET A 66 -18.56 -3.45 5.32
CA MET A 66 -17.34 -2.90 5.93
C MET A 66 -16.17 -3.88 5.82
N GLN A 67 -16.39 -5.17 6.09
CA GLN A 67 -15.37 -6.21 5.92
C GLN A 67 -14.92 -6.35 4.45
N ARG A 68 -15.85 -6.24 3.49
CA ARG A 68 -15.51 -6.22 2.06
C ARG A 68 -14.63 -5.02 1.71
N LEU A 69 -14.98 -3.83 2.21
CA LEU A 69 -14.19 -2.61 2.03
C LEU A 69 -12.77 -2.78 2.59
N LEU A 70 -12.64 -3.31 3.80
CA LEU A 70 -11.32 -3.56 4.42
C LEU A 70 -10.48 -4.53 3.61
N LYS A 71 -11.08 -5.63 3.11
CA LYS A 71 -10.38 -6.60 2.25
C LYS A 71 -9.92 -5.95 0.95
N ALA A 72 -10.78 -5.16 0.30
CA ALA A 72 -10.44 -4.45 -0.92
C ALA A 72 -9.31 -3.43 -0.69
N ALA A 73 -9.34 -2.69 0.42
CA ALA A 73 -8.28 -1.75 0.77
C ALA A 73 -6.93 -2.47 0.98
N LYS A 74 -6.92 -3.60 1.69
CA LYS A 74 -5.72 -4.42 1.88
C LYS A 74 -5.18 -4.98 0.58
N GLN A 75 -6.06 -5.46 -0.30
CA GLN A 75 -5.66 -5.95 -1.62
C GLN A 75 -5.04 -4.84 -2.47
N LEU A 76 -5.63 -3.65 -2.46
CA LEU A 76 -5.10 -2.50 -3.19
C LEU A 76 -3.69 -2.09 -2.71
N GLU A 77 -3.38 -2.22 -1.42
CA GLU A 77 -2.02 -2.01 -0.92
C GLU A 77 -1.03 -3.06 -1.46
N ILE A 78 -1.45 -4.32 -1.53
CA ILE A 78 -0.66 -5.43 -2.11
C ILE A 78 -0.44 -5.19 -3.60
N ASP A 79 -1.49 -4.88 -4.36
CA ASP A 79 -1.42 -4.65 -5.80
C ASP A 79 -0.49 -3.47 -6.12
N LYS A 80 -0.58 -2.39 -5.34
CA LYS A 80 0.33 -1.24 -5.46
C LYS A 80 1.78 -1.61 -5.18
N TYR A 81 2.03 -2.49 -4.21
CA TYR A 81 3.37 -3.00 -3.95
C TYR A 81 3.88 -3.83 -5.13
N LEU A 82 3.08 -4.78 -5.61
CA LEU A 82 3.45 -5.69 -6.71
C LEU A 82 3.75 -4.90 -7.99
N PHE A 83 2.92 -3.91 -8.31
CA PHE A 83 3.17 -3.02 -9.44
C PHE A 83 4.52 -2.29 -9.35
N LYS A 84 4.86 -1.77 -8.17
CA LYS A 84 6.17 -1.13 -7.96
C LYS A 84 7.32 -2.13 -8.07
N LEU A 85 7.13 -3.35 -7.57
CA LEU A 85 8.13 -4.41 -7.68
C LEU A 85 8.39 -4.79 -9.13
N GLU A 86 7.33 -4.93 -9.92
CA GLU A 86 7.40 -5.17 -11.36
C GLU A 86 8.21 -4.07 -12.05
N GLN A 87 7.88 -2.80 -11.79
CA GLN A 87 8.64 -1.66 -12.32
C GLN A 87 10.13 -1.71 -11.95
N GLU A 88 10.46 -1.98 -10.68
CA GLU A 88 11.85 -2.07 -10.22
C GLU A 88 12.60 -3.25 -10.86
N ILE A 89 11.94 -4.38 -11.11
CA ILE A 89 12.53 -5.51 -11.84
C ILE A 89 12.84 -5.07 -13.28
N TYR A 90 11.86 -4.48 -13.99
CA TYR A 90 12.06 -3.96 -15.34
C TYR A 90 13.23 -2.98 -15.43
N TYR A 91 13.34 -2.01 -14.51
CA TYR A 91 14.44 -1.05 -14.49
C TYR A 91 15.83 -1.69 -14.28
N ASN A 92 15.87 -2.88 -13.70
CA ASN A 92 17.11 -3.60 -13.46
C ASN A 92 17.48 -4.57 -14.59
N VAL A 93 16.70 -4.56 -15.69
CA VAL A 93 16.91 -5.30 -16.94
C VAL A 93 17.07 -6.80 -16.68
N PRO A 94 15.96 -7.51 -16.41
CA PRO A 94 15.98 -8.95 -16.20
C PRO A 94 16.38 -9.66 -17.50
N ILE A 95 17.05 -10.81 -17.39
CA ILE A 95 17.31 -11.68 -18.56
C ILE A 95 16.02 -12.31 -19.04
N ASP A 96 15.24 -12.84 -18.09
CA ASP A 96 13.89 -13.35 -18.28
C ASP A 96 13.02 -12.76 -17.17
N PHE A 97 12.00 -11.98 -17.54
CA PHE A 97 11.20 -11.25 -16.55
C PHE A 97 10.39 -12.21 -15.68
N GLU A 98 9.78 -13.23 -16.28
CA GLU A 98 8.92 -14.22 -15.65
C GLU A 98 9.70 -15.04 -14.62
N ASP A 99 10.93 -15.44 -14.93
CA ASP A 99 11.82 -16.13 -14.00
C ASP A 99 12.15 -15.24 -12.80
N VAL A 100 12.56 -13.99 -13.05
CA VAL A 100 12.88 -13.04 -11.98
C VAL A 100 11.64 -12.74 -11.13
N TRP A 101 10.48 -12.60 -11.76
CA TRP A 101 9.20 -12.36 -11.09
C TRP A 101 8.83 -13.51 -10.16
N CYS A 102 8.95 -14.75 -10.63
CA CYS A 102 8.69 -15.94 -9.82
C CYS A 102 9.60 -16.01 -8.57
N VAL A 103 10.89 -15.73 -8.74
CA VAL A 103 11.84 -15.67 -7.62
C VAL A 103 11.53 -14.49 -6.69
N ALA A 104 11.20 -13.33 -7.24
CA ALA A 104 10.86 -12.15 -6.47
C ALA A 104 9.64 -12.39 -5.57
N LEU A 105 8.56 -12.95 -6.10
CA LEU A 105 7.34 -13.28 -5.34
C LEU A 105 7.62 -14.26 -4.19
N LYS A 106 8.52 -15.24 -4.38
CA LYS A 106 8.94 -16.16 -3.32
C LYS A 106 9.75 -15.47 -2.21
N GLU A 107 10.47 -14.41 -2.56
CA GLU A 107 11.30 -13.62 -1.65
C GLU A 107 10.52 -12.50 -0.94
N VAL A 108 9.31 -12.16 -1.40
CA VAL A 108 8.42 -11.21 -0.72
C VAL A 108 7.95 -11.84 0.60
N LYS A 109 8.65 -11.50 1.70
CA LYS A 109 8.23 -11.85 3.06
C LYS A 109 7.25 -10.84 3.65
N ASN A 110 7.33 -9.59 3.20
CA ASN A 110 6.53 -8.49 3.70
C ASN A 110 6.30 -7.44 2.60
N TYR A 111 5.04 -7.20 2.25
CA TYR A 111 4.58 -6.21 1.27
C TYR A 111 4.81 -4.75 1.71
N LYS A 112 5.40 -4.52 2.89
CA LYS A 112 5.77 -3.19 3.40
C LYS A 112 7.21 -2.78 3.07
N GLN A 113 8.09 -3.73 2.76
CA GLN A 113 9.49 -3.41 2.46
C GLN A 113 9.59 -2.60 1.16
N GLU A 114 10.60 -1.74 0.97
CA GLU A 114 10.75 -1.08 -0.34
C GLU A 114 11.12 -2.10 -1.43
N PRO A 115 10.37 -2.21 -2.55
CA PRO A 115 10.66 -3.17 -3.61
C PRO A 115 12.07 -3.04 -4.18
N LYS A 116 12.60 -1.81 -4.27
CA LYS A 116 13.97 -1.52 -4.69
C LYS A 116 15.03 -2.26 -3.85
N THR A 117 14.79 -2.40 -2.55
CA THR A 117 15.69 -3.12 -1.65
C THR A 117 15.63 -4.63 -1.92
N LEU A 118 14.44 -5.15 -2.20
CA LEU A 118 14.25 -6.54 -2.58
C LEU A 118 14.98 -6.86 -3.90
N VAL A 119 14.81 -6.03 -4.93
CA VAL A 119 15.48 -6.22 -6.23
C VAL A 119 17.01 -6.12 -6.10
N LYS A 120 17.53 -5.18 -5.29
CA LYS A 120 18.97 -5.14 -4.98
C LYS A 120 19.48 -6.42 -4.35
N ASN A 121 18.71 -7.03 -3.45
CA ASN A 121 19.07 -8.29 -2.81
C ASN A 121 18.94 -9.49 -3.77
N LEU A 122 17.99 -9.45 -4.71
CA LEU A 122 17.89 -10.43 -5.78
C LEU A 122 19.11 -10.40 -6.68
N LYS A 123 19.52 -9.22 -7.18
CA LYS A 123 20.73 -9.08 -8.02
C LYS A 123 21.99 -9.62 -7.35
N LYS A 124 22.11 -9.44 -6.04
CA LYS A 124 23.27 -9.96 -5.27
C LYS A 124 23.25 -11.47 -5.12
N ARG A 125 22.08 -12.07 -4.88
CA ARG A 125 21.93 -13.52 -4.64
C ARG A 125 21.85 -14.33 -5.93
N TYR A 126 21.25 -13.75 -6.95
CA TYR A 126 20.97 -14.37 -8.24
C TYR A 126 21.41 -13.44 -9.38
N PRO A 127 22.71 -13.14 -9.51
CA PRO A 127 23.21 -12.22 -10.54
C PRO A 127 22.88 -12.70 -11.96
N TYR A 128 22.84 -14.02 -12.18
CA TYR A 128 22.49 -14.66 -13.45
C TYR A 128 21.07 -14.41 -13.95
N LEU A 129 20.21 -13.77 -13.13
CA LEU A 129 18.85 -13.39 -13.52
C LEU A 129 18.78 -12.00 -14.16
N PHE A 130 19.85 -11.23 -14.12
CA PHE A 130 19.87 -9.84 -14.60
C PHE A 130 21.04 -9.62 -15.54
N PHE A 131 20.86 -8.72 -16.51
CA PHE A 131 21.97 -8.29 -17.34
C PHE A 131 22.95 -7.45 -16.52
N GLU A 132 24.23 -7.82 -16.60
CA GLU A 132 25.31 -6.93 -16.20
C GLU A 132 25.53 -5.94 -17.34
N ILE A 133 25.05 -4.71 -17.16
CA ILE A 133 25.38 -3.63 -18.09
C ILE A 133 26.80 -3.19 -17.73
N PRO A 134 27.83 -3.48 -18.55
CA PRO A 134 29.16 -2.97 -18.31
C PRO A 134 29.06 -1.44 -18.29
N LYS A 135 29.57 -0.81 -17.23
CA LYS A 135 29.70 0.65 -17.21
C LYS A 135 30.59 1.01 -18.37
N ILE A 136 30.01 1.58 -19.43
CA ILE A 136 30.76 2.14 -20.54
C ILE A 136 31.72 3.16 -19.89
N PRO A 137 33.05 3.00 -20.00
CA PRO A 137 33.97 3.97 -19.46
C PRO A 137 33.64 5.33 -20.08
N ASN A 138 33.53 6.36 -19.25
CA ASN A 138 33.41 7.74 -19.71
C ASN A 138 34.73 8.12 -20.41
N SER A 139 34.86 7.77 -21.67
CA SER A 139 35.98 8.18 -22.53
C SER A 139 35.50 8.29 -23.96
N LEU A 140 35.14 9.52 -24.36
CA LEU A 140 35.53 10.20 -25.61
C LEU A 140 35.20 11.68 -25.49
#